data_AF-A0A9E5BB58-F1
#
_entry.id   AF-A0A9E5BB58-F1
#
_cell.length_a   1.000
_cell.length_b   1.000
_cell.length_c   1.000
_cell.angle_alpha   90.00
_cell.angle_beta   90.00
_cell.angle_gamma   90.00
#
_symmetry.space_group_name_H-M   'P 1'
#
loop_
_entity.id
_entity.type
_entity.pdbx_description
1 polymer ?
#
loop_
_entity_poly.entity_id
_entity_poly.type
_entity_poly.pdbx_seq_one_letter_code
_entity_poly.pdbx_strand_id
1 'polypeptide(L)'
;MLRRLVAGFDHFPDGYELDLPETAQALGTTFRPGHESPFTRAIDRLNIFGLAQTYANGLAVRTRVPPLSDRYLSRLPRYLRDAHGGYLA
;
A
#
# COMPACT_ATOMS: atom_id res chain seq x y z
N MET A 1 5.42 2.44 3.75
CA MET A 1 5.56 1.63 2.53
C MET A 1 5.02 2.35 1.29
N LEU A 2 3.72 2.68 1.20
CA LEU A 2 3.12 3.25 -0.02
C LEU A 2 3.91 4.45 -0.59
N ARG A 3 4.27 5.42 0.24
CA ARG A 3 5.08 6.59 -0.18
C ARG A 3 6.40 6.19 -0.88
N ARG A 4 7.07 5.14 -0.40
CA ARG A 4 8.33 4.63 -1.01
C ARG A 4 8.09 3.99 -2.37
N LEU A 5 6.96 3.28 -2.53
CA LEU A 5 6.56 2.68 -3.80
C LEU A 5 6.16 3.77 -4.81
N VAL A 6 5.46 4.80 -4.36
CA VAL A 6 5.01 5.90 -5.21
C VAL A 6 6.18 6.76 -5.69
N ALA A 7 7.15 7.06 -4.82
CA ALA A 7 8.30 7.90 -5.17
C ALA A 7 9.17 7.36 -6.33
N GLY A 8 9.14 6.04 -6.60
CA GLY A 8 9.84 5.48 -7.75
C GLY A 8 9.22 5.93 -9.09
N PHE A 9 7.92 6.17 -9.12
CA PHE A 9 7.23 6.64 -10.34
C PHE A 9 7.59 8.07 -10.73
N ASP A 10 8.13 8.87 -9.80
CA ASP A 10 8.63 10.22 -10.12
C ASP A 10 9.83 10.17 -11.08
N HIS A 11 10.60 9.07 -11.05
CA HIS A 11 11.77 8.84 -11.90
C HIS A 11 11.48 7.86 -13.04
N PHE A 12 10.56 6.91 -12.80
CA PHE A 12 10.23 5.82 -13.72
C PHE A 12 8.70 5.72 -13.89
N PRO A 13 8.09 6.57 -14.73
CA PRO A 13 6.62 6.69 -14.83
C PRO A 13 5.95 5.43 -15.39
N ASP A 14 6.65 4.68 -16.24
CA ASP A 14 6.14 3.43 -16.86
C ASP A 14 6.28 2.21 -15.94
N GLY A 15 6.83 2.41 -14.73
CA GLY A 15 7.12 1.35 -13.77
C GLY A 15 8.61 1.09 -13.62
N TYR A 16 8.95 0.36 -12.57
CA TYR A 16 10.33 0.05 -12.21
C TYR A 16 10.40 -1.28 -11.45
N GLU A 17 11.56 -1.92 -11.53
CA GLU A 17 11.84 -3.12 -10.75
C GLU A 17 12.19 -2.77 -9.31
N LEU A 18 11.76 -3.61 -8.37
CA LEU A 18 11.96 -3.42 -6.96
C LEU A 18 12.62 -4.66 -6.37
N ASP A 19 13.85 -4.53 -5.89
CA ASP A 19 14.49 -5.57 -5.09
C ASP A 19 13.77 -5.67 -3.74
N LEU A 20 13.01 -6.76 -3.55
CA LEU A 20 12.18 -6.94 -2.35
C LEU A 20 13.03 -7.12 -1.07
N PRO A 21 14.09 -7.96 -1.05
CA PRO A 21 15.03 -8.00 0.08
C PRO A 21 15.61 -6.63 0.46
N GLU A 22 16.17 -5.88 -0.49
CA GLU A 22 16.78 -4.58 -0.25
C GLU A 22 15.74 -3.57 0.26
N THR A 23 14.57 -3.54 -0.38
CA THR A 23 13.49 -2.63 0.01
C THR A 23 12.97 -2.95 1.41
N ALA A 24 12.83 -4.22 1.77
CA ALA A 24 12.43 -4.61 3.11
C ALA A 24 13.44 -4.14 4.15
N GLN A 25 14.74 -4.33 3.88
CA GLN A 25 15.82 -3.88 4.75
C GLN A 25 15.82 -2.35 4.92
N ALA A 26 15.68 -1.60 3.83
CA ALA A 26 15.60 -0.14 3.84
C ALA A 26 14.40 0.39 4.66
N LEU A 27 13.31 -0.40 4.75
CA LEU A 27 12.15 -0.10 5.57
C LEU A 27 12.28 -0.57 7.04
N GLY A 28 13.42 -1.18 7.42
CA GLY A 28 13.62 -1.76 8.75
C GLY A 28 12.79 -3.01 9.00
N THR A 29 12.43 -3.72 7.92
CA THR A 29 11.61 -4.92 7.95
C THR A 29 12.36 -6.12 7.39
N THR A 30 11.85 -7.32 7.65
CA THR A 30 12.38 -8.54 7.05
C THR A 30 11.54 -8.96 5.85
N PHE A 31 12.18 -9.61 4.88
CA PHE A 31 11.53 -10.29 3.79
C PHE A 31 12.21 -11.63 3.55
N ARG A 32 11.41 -12.68 3.40
CA ARG A 32 11.87 -14.01 2.99
C ARG A 32 10.88 -14.55 1.95
N PRO A 33 11.33 -14.92 0.74
CA PRO A 33 10.45 -15.48 -0.28
C PRO A 33 9.66 -16.69 0.24
N GLY A 34 8.37 -16.75 -0.05
CA GLY A 34 7.49 -17.85 0.35
C GLY A 34 7.08 -17.86 1.82
N HIS A 35 7.46 -16.86 2.61
CA HIS A 35 7.09 -16.75 4.02
C HIS A 35 6.36 -15.45 4.32
N GLU A 36 5.45 -15.51 5.29
CA GLU A 36 4.82 -14.33 5.84
C GLU A 36 5.84 -13.49 6.62
N SER A 37 5.90 -12.19 6.33
CA SER A 37 6.80 -11.23 6.95
C SER A 37 6.08 -9.90 7.16
N PRO A 38 6.60 -8.98 7.99
CA PRO A 38 6.05 -7.63 8.09
C PRO A 38 5.96 -6.93 6.73
N PHE A 39 6.92 -7.17 5.83
CA PHE A 39 6.93 -6.63 4.49
C PHE A 39 5.79 -7.19 3.62
N THR A 40 5.62 -8.51 3.56
CA THR A 40 4.54 -9.13 2.76
C THR A 40 3.17 -8.77 3.31
N ARG A 41 2.99 -8.73 4.65
CA ARG A 41 1.76 -8.25 5.28
C ARG A 41 1.43 -6.81 4.90
N ALA A 42 2.44 -5.95 4.78
CA ALA A 42 2.21 -4.57 4.36
C ALA A 42 1.69 -4.50 2.91
N ILE A 43 2.25 -5.31 2.00
CA ILE A 43 1.73 -5.45 0.62
C ILE A 43 0.28 -5.93 0.64
N ASP A 44 -0.03 -6.98 1.41
CA ASP A 44 -1.38 -7.52 1.50
C ASP A 44 -2.38 -6.48 2.04
N ARG A 45 -1.95 -5.64 3.00
CA ARG A 45 -2.77 -4.53 3.48
C ARG A 45 -3.02 -3.49 2.39
N LEU A 46 -2.04 -3.18 1.54
CA LEU A 46 -2.25 -2.29 0.40
C LEU A 46 -3.30 -2.87 -0.57
N ASN A 47 -3.27 -4.18 -0.83
CA ASN A 47 -4.30 -4.85 -1.63
C ASN A 47 -5.68 -4.78 -0.98
N ILE A 48 -5.78 -5.07 0.33
CA ILE A 48 -7.04 -4.98 1.09
C ILE A 48 -7.64 -3.58 0.96
N PHE A 49 -6.85 -2.54 1.15
CA PHE A 49 -7.33 -1.16 1.05
C PHE A 49 -7.45 -0.63 -0.39
N GLY A 50 -7.21 -1.46 -1.41
CA GLY A 50 -7.31 -1.07 -2.82
C GLY A 50 -6.25 -0.07 -3.27
N LEU A 51 -5.14 0.02 -2.54
CA LEU A 51 -3.99 0.90 -2.80
C LEU A 51 -2.95 0.24 -3.69
N ALA A 52 -2.96 -1.08 -3.76
CA ALA A 52 -2.17 -1.86 -4.70
C ALA A 52 -3.00 -3.01 -5.27
N GLN A 53 -2.49 -3.61 -6.34
CA GLN A 53 -3.02 -4.81 -6.95
C GLN A 53 -1.87 -5.71 -7.40
N THR A 54 -1.74 -6.88 -6.78
CA THR A 54 -0.78 -7.90 -7.19
C THR A 54 -1.23 -8.59 -8.48
N TYR A 55 -0.29 -8.85 -9.38
CA TYR A 55 -0.47 -9.65 -10.59
C TYR A 55 0.67 -10.67 -10.72
N ALA A 56 0.60 -11.56 -11.72
CA ALA A 56 1.51 -12.71 -11.85
C ALA A 56 3.01 -12.33 -11.82
N ASN A 57 3.38 -11.17 -12.34
CA ASN A 57 4.76 -10.69 -12.45
C ASN A 57 4.97 -9.29 -11.85
N GLY A 58 4.20 -8.86 -10.85
CA GLY A 58 4.45 -7.58 -10.20
C GLY A 58 3.29 -7.01 -9.38
N LEU A 59 3.38 -5.70 -9.13
CA LEU A 59 2.48 -4.95 -8.25
C LEU A 59 2.11 -3.61 -8.87
N ALA A 60 0.82 -3.40 -9.14
CA ALA A 60 0.31 -2.10 -9.56
C ALA A 60 0.01 -1.30 -8.30
N VAL A 61 0.42 -0.04 -8.24
CA VAL A 61 0.30 0.79 -7.03
C VAL A 61 -0.39 2.09 -7.37
N ARG A 62 -1.35 2.51 -6.56
CA ARG A 62 -1.97 3.83 -6.70
C ARG A 62 -1.00 4.92 -6.28
N THR A 63 -0.76 5.88 -7.17
CA THR A 63 0.01 7.10 -6.86
C THR A 63 -0.78 8.09 -6.02
N ARG A 64 -2.12 8.03 -6.08
CA ARG A 64 -3.04 8.84 -5.28
C ARG A 64 -3.96 7.95 -4.44
N VAL A 65 -4.03 8.24 -3.14
CA VAL A 65 -4.90 7.53 -2.19
C VAL A 65 -6.33 8.00 -2.40
N PRO A 66 -7.27 7.12 -2.80
CA PRO A 66 -8.67 7.49 -2.89
C PRO A 66 -9.29 7.61 -1.49
N PRO A 67 -10.46 8.26 -1.38
CA PRO A 67 -11.30 8.13 -0.19
C PRO A 67 -11.51 6.67 0.19
N LEU A 68 -11.63 6.41 1.49
CA LEU A 68 -11.90 5.07 1.99
C LEU A 68 -13.27 4.62 1.48
N SER A 69 -13.38 3.38 0.98
CA SER A 69 -14.66 2.88 0.46
C SER A 69 -15.72 2.76 1.55
N ASP A 70 -17.00 2.90 1.16
CA ASP A 70 -18.15 2.80 2.07
C ASP A 70 -18.15 1.48 2.87
N ARG A 71 -17.69 0.39 2.23
CA ARG A 71 -17.54 -0.92 2.87
C ARG A 71 -16.59 -0.88 4.07
N TYR A 72 -15.49 -0.13 3.97
CA TYR A 72 -14.54 0.00 5.09
C TYR A 72 -15.01 1.05 6.09
N LEU A 73 -15.58 2.17 5.63
CA LEU A 73 -16.12 3.22 6.50
C LEU A 73 -17.20 2.69 7.44
N SER A 74 -18.14 1.87 6.94
CA SER A 74 -19.22 1.30 7.75
C SER A 74 -18.72 0.44 8.92
N ARG A 75 -17.51 -0.13 8.83
CA ARG A 75 -16.89 -0.97 9.88
C ARG A 75 -16.10 -0.16 10.90
N LEU A 76 -15.87 1.13 10.66
CA LEU A 76 -15.17 2.00 11.60
C LEU A 76 -16.10 2.45 12.73
N PRO A 77 -15.57 2.62 13.96
CA PRO A 77 -16.26 3.35 15.01
C PRO A 77 -16.74 4.74 14.56
N ARG A 78 -17.83 5.23 15.14
CA ARG A 78 -18.48 6.50 14.74
C ARG A 78 -17.51 7.68 14.71
N TYR A 79 -16.67 7.84 15.73
CA TYR A 79 -15.70 8.93 15.82
C TYR A 79 -14.70 8.97 14.65
N LEU A 80 -14.35 7.80 14.07
CA LEU A 80 -13.46 7.74 12.90
C LEU A 80 -14.20 8.03 11.59
N ARG A 81 -15.49 7.68 11.48
CA ARG A 81 -16.30 8.05 10.32
C ARG A 81 -16.49 9.56 10.24
N ASP A 82 -16.78 10.19 11.38
CA ASP A 82 -16.96 11.64 11.48
C ASP A 82 -15.65 12.36 11.13
N ALA A 83 -14.51 11.87 11.62
CA ALA A 83 -13.20 12.39 11.26
C ALA A 83 -12.88 12.22 9.77
N HIS A 84 -13.25 11.10 9.16
CA HIS A 84 -13.04 10.83 7.74
C HIS A 84 -13.74 11.85 6.83
N GLY A 85 -14.99 12.22 7.15
CA GLY A 85 -15.70 13.28 6.44
C GLY A 85 -14.96 14.62 6.44
N GLY A 86 -14.27 14.94 7.55
CA GLY A 86 -13.44 16.15 7.66
C GLY A 86 -12.16 16.14 6.82
N TYR A 87 -11.68 14.98 6.36
CA TYR A 87 -10.51 14.88 5.47
C TYR A 87 -10.87 14.95 3.98
N LEU A 88 -12.16 14.89 3.64
CA LEU A 88 -12.66 14.97 2.26
C LEU A 88 -13.19 16.35 1.87
N ALA A 89 -13.31 17.27 2.84
CA ALA A 89 -13.73 18.66 2.66
C ALA A 89 -12.51 19.57 2.44
#